data_AF-A0A7V1JLC8-F1
#
_entry.id   AF-A0A7V1JLC8-F1
#
_cell.length_a   1.000
_cell.length_b   1.000
_cell.length_c   1.000
_cell.angle_alpha   90.00
_cell.angle_beta   90.00
_cell.angle_gamma   90.00
#
_symmetry.space_group_name_H-M   'P 1'
#
loop_
_entity.id
_entity.type
_entity.pdbx_description
1 polymer ?
#
loop_
_entity_poly.entity_id
_entity_poly.type
_entity_poly.pdbx_seq_one_letter_code
_entity_poly.pdbx_strand_id
1 'polypeptide(L)' 'MATIRPFRGVRYNPERIPDLSAVISQPYDRVRHGLQDKYYDLSPYNIVRIIKG' A
#
# COMPACT_ATOMS: atom_id res chain seq x y z
N MET A 1 -7.33 -31.85 -12.34
CA MET A 1 -6.85 -30.63 -13.02
C MET A 1 -7.39 -29.43 -12.24
N ALA A 2 -6.55 -28.50 -11.78
CA ALA A 2 -7.05 -27.34 -11.03
C ALA A 2 -7.62 -26.29 -11.98
N THR A 3 -8.78 -25.73 -11.66
CA THR A 3 -9.38 -24.59 -12.40
C THR A 3 -8.87 -23.29 -11.79
N ILE A 4 -8.06 -22.55 -12.53
CA ILE A 4 -7.53 -21.25 -12.11
C ILE A 4 -8.46 -20.15 -12.62
N ARG A 5 -8.84 -19.22 -11.74
CA ARG A 5 -9.64 -18.03 -12.10
C ARG A 5 -8.95 -16.76 -11.60
N PRO A 6 -8.96 -15.67 -12.39
CA PRO A 6 -8.41 -14.40 -11.93
C PRO A 6 -9.29 -13.82 -10.81
N PHE A 7 -8.65 -13.09 -9.90
CA PHE A 7 -9.34 -12.23 -8.94
C PHE A 7 -9.35 -10.79 -9.44
N ARG A 8 -10.34 -10.01 -9.01
CA ARG A 8 -10.37 -8.58 -9.28
C ARG A 8 -9.39 -7.87 -8.34
N GLY A 9 -8.32 -7.31 -8.91
CA GLY A 9 -7.39 -6.46 -8.18
C GLY A 9 -8.04 -5.13 -7.78
N VAL A 10 -7.61 -4.60 -6.63
CA VAL A 10 -7.99 -3.26 -6.16
C VAL A 10 -6.86 -2.28 -6.47
N ARG A 11 -7.20 -1.05 -6.84
CA ARG A 11 -6.23 0.04 -7.09
C ARG A 11 -6.70 1.30 -6.38
N TYR A 12 -5.75 2.21 -6.13
CA TYR A 12 -6.08 3.56 -5.66
C TYR A 12 -6.94 4.29 -6.70
N ASN A 13 -7.86 5.14 -6.22
CA ASN A 13 -8.64 6.00 -7.08
C ASN A 13 -7.77 7.19 -7.54
N PRO A 14 -7.44 7.33 -8.84
CA PRO A 14 -6.57 8.40 -9.34
C PRO A 14 -7.17 9.80 -9.20
N GLU A 15 -8.50 9.93 -9.12
CA GLU A 15 -9.16 11.23 -8.89
C GLU A 15 -8.99 11.73 -7.47
N ARG A 16 -8.79 10.81 -6.50
CA ARG A 16 -8.58 11.14 -5.09
C ARG A 16 -7.11 11.15 -4.70
N ILE A 17 -6.29 10.34 -5.37
CA ILE A 17 -4.86 10.19 -5.13
C ILE A 17 -4.11 10.65 -6.39
N PRO A 18 -3.86 11.97 -6.54
CA PRO A 18 -3.11 12.50 -7.68
C PRO A 18 -1.62 12.16 -7.62
N ASP A 19 -1.07 12.01 -6.41
CA ASP A 19 0.31 11.59 -6.18
C ASP A 19 0.34 10.22 -5.49
N LEU A 20 0.72 9.21 -6.26
CA LEU A 20 0.81 7.84 -5.78
C LEU A 20 1.95 7.66 -4.77
N SER A 21 3.00 8.49 -4.82
CA SER A 21 4.18 8.34 -3.96
C SER A 21 3.86 8.55 -2.48
N ALA A 22 2.82 9.35 -2.17
CA ALA A 22 2.35 9.61 -0.82
C ALA A 22 1.60 8.41 -0.18
N VAL A 23 1.06 7.49 -1.00
CA VAL A 23 0.24 6.36 -0.51
C VAL A 23 0.88 4.99 -0.68
N ILE A 24 2.05 4.91 -1.30
CA ILE A 24 2.81 3.66 -1.41
C ILE A 24 3.90 3.59 -0.34
N SER A 25 4.42 2.38 -0.12
CA SER A 25 5.52 2.14 0.80
C SER A 25 6.52 1.18 0.18
N GLN A 26 7.68 1.09 0.79
CA GLN A 26 8.56 -0.05 0.58
C GLN A 26 7.84 -1.37 0.94
N PRO A 27 8.27 -2.50 0.37
CA PRO A 27 7.81 -3.83 0.76
C PRO A 27 7.93 -4.06 2.28
N TYR A 28 6.99 -4.84 2.84
CA TYR A 28 6.82 -5.01 4.28
C TYR A 28 8.10 -5.45 5.02
N ASP A 29 8.93 -6.26 4.37
CA ASP A 29 10.20 -6.77 4.88
C ASP A 29 11.28 -5.69 5.03
N ARG A 30 11.12 -4.54 4.35
CA ARG A 30 12.02 -3.39 4.38
C ARG A 30 11.52 -2.22 5.22
N VAL A 31 10.28 -2.25 5.69
CA VAL A 31 9.73 -1.18 6.54
C VAL A 31 10.25 -1.36 7.97
N ARG A 32 11.42 -0.80 8.27
CA ARG A 32 12.09 -0.90 9.58
C ARG A 32 12.51 0.49 10.09
N HIS A 33 13.02 0.57 11.32
CA HIS A 33 13.65 1.78 11.88
C HIS A 33 12.76 3.05 11.83
N GLY A 34 11.50 2.93 12.28
CA GLY A 34 10.56 4.07 12.33
C GLY A 34 9.98 4.47 10.96
N LEU A 35 10.27 3.73 9.89
CA LEU A 35 9.73 4.04 8.56
C LEU A 35 8.20 3.89 8.49
N GLN A 36 7.61 3.06 9.36
CA GLN A 36 6.16 2.90 9.44
C GLN A 36 5.47 4.19 9.89
N ASP A 37 6.00 4.86 10.92
CA ASP A 37 5.49 6.15 11.39
C ASP A 37 5.61 7.21 10.30
N LYS A 38 6.74 7.25 9.58
CA LYS A 38 6.91 8.15 8.44
C LYS A 38 5.84 7.94 7.37
N TYR A 39 5.51 6.69 7.02
CA TYR A 39 4.44 6.41 6.07
C TYR A 39 3.06 6.77 6.61
N TYR A 40 2.83 6.63 7.92
CA TYR A 40 1.59 7.07 8.55
C TYR A 40 1.40 8.58 8.44
N ASP A 41 2.49 9.35 8.59
CA ASP A 41 2.49 10.80 8.47
C ASP A 41 2.32 11.28 7.03
N LEU A 42 2.78 10.51 6.02
CA LEU A 42 2.59 10.85 4.60
C LEU A 42 1.12 10.84 4.18
N SER A 43 0.35 9.83 4.63
CA SER A 43 -1.06 9.74 4.25
C SER A 43 -1.86 8.80 5.17
N PRO A 44 -3.12 9.16 5.50
CA PRO A 44 -4.04 8.21 6.14
C PRO A 44 -4.34 6.99 5.25
N TYR A 45 -4.10 7.06 3.93
CA TYR A 45 -4.37 5.99 2.98
C TYR A 45 -3.13 5.20 2.56
N ASN A 46 -1.99 5.38 3.24
CA ASN A 46 -0.76 4.68 2.88
C ASN A 46 -0.90 3.15 3.03
N ILE A 47 -0.45 2.42 2.02
CA ILE A 47 -0.57 0.96 1.91
C ILE A 47 0.08 0.20 3.07
N VAL A 48 1.06 0.81 3.75
CA VAL A 48 1.73 0.23 4.92
C VAL A 48 0.73 -0.23 5.99
N ARG A 49 -0.40 0.47 6.15
CA ARG A 49 -1.47 0.16 7.12
C ARG A 49 -2.15 -1.19 6.85
N ILE A 50 -2.03 -1.72 5.63
CA ILE A 50 -2.62 -3.00 5.21
C ILE A 50 -1.55 -4.08 5.17
N ILE A 51 -0.38 -3.78 4.60
CA ILE A 51 0.65 -4.80 4.33
C ILE A 51 1.57 -5.07 5.52
N LYS A 52 1.58 -4.18 6.52
CA LYS A 52 2.41 -4.29 7.71
C LYS A 52 1.60 -3.89 8.94
N GLY A 53 0.92 -4.89 9.51
CA GLY A 53 0.21 -4.79 10.79
C GLY A 53 1.15 -4.55 11.96
#